data_AF-A0A929AZY7-F1
#
_entry.id   AF-A0A929AZY7-F1
#
_cell.length_a   1.000
_cell.length_b   1.000
_cell.length_c   1.000
_cell.angle_alpha   90.00
_cell.angle_beta   90.00
_cell.angle_gamma   90.00
#
_symmetry.space_group_name_H-M   'P 1'
#
loop_
_entity.id
_entity.type
_entity.pdbx_description
1 polymer ?
#
loop_
_entity_poly.entity_id
_entity_poly.type
_entity_poly.pdbx_seq_one_letter_code
_entity_poly.pdbx_strand_id
1 'polypeptide(L)'
;MVKNQTQQLERTNGIVRQHTRRWHRRQNKFAKAWEQTEGTVRLVVSYFHWIWVRSRKENTAAMRTGLALAPWSCHDLITYPTLC
;
A
#
# COMPACT_ATOMS: atom_id res chain seq x y z
N MET A 1 -42.98 11.59 -36.73
CA MET A 1 -42.70 10.26 -36.14
C MET A 1 -41.34 10.16 -35.43
N VAL A 2 -40.25 10.71 -35.99
CA VAL A 2 -38.89 10.65 -35.39
C VAL A 2 -38.79 11.25 -33.98
N LYS A 3 -39.40 12.43 -33.72
CA LYS A 3 -39.36 13.09 -32.40
C LYS A 3 -39.89 12.23 -31.23
N ASN A 4 -40.93 11.42 -31.47
CA ASN A 4 -41.51 10.56 -30.42
C ASN A 4 -40.57 9.40 -30.04
N GLN A 5 -39.86 8.84 -31.02
CA GLN A 5 -38.89 7.76 -30.77
C GLN A 5 -37.70 8.28 -29.96
N THR A 6 -37.19 9.47 -30.30
CA THR A 6 -36.12 10.12 -29.54
C THR A 6 -36.54 10.39 -28.09
N GLN A 7 -37.75 10.91 -27.90
CA GLN A 7 -38.25 11.23 -26.55
C GLN A 7 -38.51 9.98 -25.69
N GLN A 8 -38.96 8.89 -26.30
CA GLN A 8 -39.12 7.61 -25.60
C GLN A 8 -37.77 7.03 -25.17
N LEU A 9 -36.76 7.15 -26.03
CA LEU A 9 -35.41 6.66 -25.77
C LEU A 9 -34.72 7.45 -24.65
N GLU A 10 -34.88 8.78 -24.63
CA GLU A 10 -34.39 9.63 -23.53
C GLU A 10 -35.03 9.30 -22.17
N ARG A 11 -36.35 9.07 -22.14
CA ARG A 11 -37.06 8.65 -20.92
C ARG A 11 -36.54 7.31 -20.41
N THR A 12 -36.36 6.35 -21.32
CA THR A 12 -35.83 5.02 -20.99
C THR A 12 -34.42 5.12 -20.43
N ASN A 13 -33.55 5.90 -21.07
CA ASN A 13 -32.19 6.15 -20.60
C ASN A 13 -32.18 6.84 -19.22
N GLY A 14 -33.11 7.76 -18.98
CA GLY A 14 -33.29 8.41 -17.68
C GLY A 14 -33.65 7.42 -16.57
N ILE A 15 -34.60 6.54 -16.84
CA ILE A 15 -35.05 5.48 -15.92
C ILE A 15 -33.89 4.53 -15.61
N VAL A 16 -33.19 4.03 -16.62
CA VAL A 16 -32.04 3.11 -16.45
C VAL A 16 -30.96 3.77 -15.59
N ARG A 17 -30.58 5.02 -15.85
CA ARG A 17 -29.58 5.76 -15.04
C ARG A 17 -30.03 5.95 -13.59
N GLN A 18 -31.31 6.19 -13.35
CA GLN A 18 -31.83 6.33 -11.99
C GLN A 18 -31.80 5.00 -11.23
N HIS A 19 -32.17 3.89 -11.87
CA HIS A 19 -32.09 2.57 -11.26
C HIS A 19 -30.64 2.13 -10.99
N THR A 20 -29.71 2.41 -11.90
CA THR A 20 -28.30 2.00 -11.75
C THR A 20 -27.46 2.92 -10.87
N ARG A 21 -27.92 4.15 -10.58
CA ARG A 21 -27.21 5.12 -9.72
C ARG A 21 -26.77 4.56 -8.37
N ARG A 22 -27.62 3.75 -7.73
CA ARG A 22 -27.31 3.12 -6.43
C ARG A 22 -26.13 2.15 -6.55
N TRP A 23 -26.09 1.37 -7.63
CA TRP A 23 -25.03 0.40 -7.91
C TRP A 23 -23.72 1.10 -8.25
N HIS A 24 -23.75 2.16 -9.07
CA HIS A 24 -22.55 2.96 -9.34
C HIS A 24 -21.94 3.59 -8.08
N ARG A 25 -22.76 4.10 -7.15
CA ARG A 25 -22.24 4.62 -5.87
C ARG A 25 -21.57 3.52 -5.03
N ARG A 26 -22.16 2.32 -4.99
CA ARG A 26 -21.58 1.16 -4.29
C ARG A 26 -20.26 0.72 -4.92
N GLN A 27 -20.21 0.67 -6.25
CA GLN A 27 -18.99 0.35 -7.00
C GLN A 27 -17.89 1.39 -6.73
N ASN A 28 -18.20 2.69 -6.74
CA ASN A 28 -17.23 3.73 -6.43
C ASN A 28 -16.73 3.67 -4.99
N LYS A 29 -17.59 3.30 -4.03
CA LYS A 29 -17.16 3.08 -2.64
C LYS A 29 -16.24 1.86 -2.53
N PHE A 30 -16.56 0.79 -3.24
CA PHE A 30 -15.72 -0.40 -3.30
C PHE A 30 -14.37 -0.12 -3.96
N ALA A 31 -14.33 0.58 -5.09
CA ALA A 31 -13.10 0.97 -5.77
C ALA A 31 -12.19 1.85 -4.87
N LYS A 32 -12.76 2.80 -4.13
CA LYS A 32 -12.01 3.59 -3.13
C LYS A 32 -11.44 2.74 -1.99
N ALA A 33 -12.19 1.74 -1.54
CA ALA A 33 -11.71 0.79 -0.54
C ALA A 33 -10.66 -0.18 -1.12
N TRP A 34 -10.72 -0.46 -2.43
CA TRP A 34 -9.75 -1.30 -3.12
C TRP A 34 -8.37 -0.66 -3.17
N GLU A 35 -8.28 0.65 -3.44
CA GLU A 35 -7.01 1.39 -3.36
C GLU A 35 -6.39 1.31 -1.95
N GLN A 36 -7.22 1.44 -0.91
CA GLN A 36 -6.76 1.26 0.47
C GLN A 36 -6.30 -0.17 0.73
N THR A 37 -7.06 -1.16 0.25
CA THR A 37 -6.73 -2.59 0.38
C THR A 37 -5.41 -2.91 -0.33
N GLU A 38 -5.18 -2.38 -1.52
CA GLU A 38 -3.93 -2.52 -2.25
C GLU A 38 -2.76 -1.91 -1.48
N GLY A 39 -2.94 -0.71 -0.91
CA GLY A 39 -1.95 -0.07 -0.05
C GLY A 39 -1.62 -0.92 1.19
N THR A 40 -2.64 -1.43 1.88
CA THR A 40 -2.46 -2.32 3.04
C THR A 40 -1.75 -3.62 2.65
N VAL A 41 -2.13 -4.26 1.55
CA VAL A 41 -1.48 -5.49 1.06
C VAL A 41 -0.02 -5.22 0.71
N ARG A 42 0.29 -4.11 0.01
CA ARG A 42 1.67 -3.72 -0.29
C ARG A 42 2.48 -3.54 0.99
N LEU A 43 1.96 -2.83 1.99
CA LEU A 43 2.63 -2.66 3.28
C LEU A 43 2.91 -3.99 3.99
N VAL A 44 1.94 -4.88 4.03
CA VAL A 44 2.09 -6.22 4.65
C VAL A 44 3.15 -7.03 3.92
N VAL A 45 3.11 -7.08 2.59
CA VAL A 45 4.12 -7.79 1.78
C VAL A 45 5.50 -7.18 1.97
N SER A 46 5.63 -5.85 1.95
CA SER A 46 6.90 -5.16 2.19
C SER A 46 7.47 -5.44 3.58
N TYR A 47 6.62 -5.46 4.62
CA TYR A 47 7.02 -5.77 5.98
C TYR A 47 7.54 -7.21 6.11
N PHE A 48 6.80 -8.18 5.59
CA PHE A 48 7.24 -9.59 5.60
C PHE A 48 8.49 -9.80 4.76
N HIS A 49 8.60 -9.15 3.60
CA HIS A 49 9.83 -9.18 2.79
C HIS A 49 11.02 -8.62 3.59
N TRP A 50 10.86 -7.48 4.25
CA TRP A 50 11.92 -6.88 5.06
C TRP A 50 12.35 -7.80 6.21
N ILE A 51 11.41 -8.38 6.95
CA ILE A 51 11.70 -9.37 8.00
C ILE A 51 12.42 -10.58 7.41
N TRP A 52 11.92 -11.13 6.32
CA TRP A 52 12.47 -12.32 5.69
C TRP A 52 13.91 -12.09 5.22
N VAL A 53 14.18 -10.97 4.56
CA VAL A 53 15.54 -10.59 4.12
C VAL A 53 16.46 -10.34 5.30
N ARG A 54 15.95 -9.72 6.38
CA ARG A 54 16.74 -9.43 7.58
C ARG A 54 17.06 -10.70 8.35
N SER A 55 16.09 -11.60 8.51
CA SER A 55 16.25 -12.92 9.14
C SER A 55 17.24 -13.78 8.35
N ARG A 56 17.14 -13.82 7.02
CA ARG A 56 18.06 -14.58 6.16
C ARG A 56 19.47 -14.03 6.14
N LYS A 57 19.65 -12.74 6.42
CA LYS A 57 20.96 -12.11 6.27
C LYS A 57 21.85 -12.26 7.49
N GLU A 58 21.35 -12.55 8.70
CA GLU A 58 22.12 -12.68 9.97
C GLU A 58 23.26 -11.66 10.15
N ASN A 59 23.25 -10.56 9.40
CA ASN A 59 24.43 -9.74 9.13
C ASN A 59 23.93 -8.30 9.15
N THR A 60 23.69 -7.86 10.37
CA THR A 60 23.34 -6.49 10.72
C THR A 60 24.43 -5.55 10.20
N ALA A 61 24.11 -4.29 9.93
CA ALA A 61 25.11 -3.30 9.51
C ALA A 61 26.33 -3.28 10.46
N ALA A 62 26.08 -3.42 11.77
CA ALA A 62 27.11 -3.58 12.80
C ALA A 62 28.00 -4.83 12.63
N MET A 63 27.46 -5.94 12.14
CA MET A 63 28.27 -7.14 11.85
C MET A 63 29.13 -6.94 10.59
N ARG A 64 28.58 -6.28 9.55
CA ARG A 64 29.35 -5.96 8.33
C ARG A 64 30.48 -4.98 8.56
N THR A 65 30.29 -4.01 9.44
CA THR A 65 31.33 -3.04 9.81
C THR A 65 32.28 -3.58 10.87
N GLY A 66 32.17 -4.86 11.25
CA GLY A 66 33.02 -5.50 12.26
C GLY A 66 32.74 -5.06 13.70
N LEU A 67 31.74 -4.22 13.93
CA LEU A 67 31.38 -3.68 15.25
C LEU A 67 30.85 -4.76 16.19
N ALA A 68 30.29 -5.86 15.68
CA ALA A 68 29.74 -6.93 16.50
C ALA A 68 30.70 -8.13 16.68
N LEU A 69 32.00 -7.98 16.35
CA LEU A 69 32.99 -9.08 16.46
C LEU A 69 33.40 -9.39 17.90
N ALA A 70 33.29 -8.43 18.82
CA ALA A 70 33.65 -8.58 20.22
C ALA A 70 32.71 -7.75 21.13
N PRO A 71 32.58 -8.10 22.43
CA PRO A 71 31.86 -7.28 23.39
C PRO A 71 32.51 -5.91 23.54
N TRP A 72 31.70 -4.86 23.66
CA TRP A 72 32.19 -3.49 23.83
C TRP A 72 32.44 -3.19 25.31
N SER A 73 33.55 -2.53 25.61
CA SER A 73 33.74 -1.88 26.90
C SER A 73 33.10 -0.49 26.92
N CYS A 74 32.86 0.06 28.11
CA CYS A 74 32.42 1.45 28.26
C CYS A 74 33.41 2.45 27.65
N HIS A 75 34.70 2.09 27.58
CA HIS A 75 35.71 2.96 26.98
C HIS A 75 35.54 3.02 25.46
N ASP A 76 35.32 1.87 24.81
CA ASP A 76 35.11 1.79 23.36
C ASP A 76 33.92 2.64 22.91
N LEU A 77 32.86 2.71 23.72
CA LEU A 77 31.68 3.55 23.45
C LEU A 77 31.99 5.05 23.41
N ILE A 78 32.97 5.52 24.19
CA ILE A 78 33.31 6.95 24.30
C ILE A 78 34.33 7.35 23.23
N THR A 79 35.19 6.42 22.81
CA THR A 79 36.30 6.70 21.90
C THR A 79 35.96 6.40 20.43
N TYR A 80 34.87 5.67 20.16
CA TYR A 80 34.49 5.31 18.79
C TYR A 80 34.10 6.55 17.96
N PRO A 81 34.77 6.82 16.83
CA PRO A 81 34.49 7.98 16.01
C PRO A 81 33.15 7.80 15.27
N THR A 82 32.12 8.56 15.69
CA THR A 82 30.77 8.50 15.11
C THR A 82 30.54 9.46 13.95
N LEU A 83 31.52 10.32 13.64
CA LEU A 83 31.43 11.32 12.57
C LEU A 83 32.63 11.18 11.63
N CYS A 84 32.36 10.99 10.33
CA CYS A 84 33.32 11.16 9.24
C CYS A 84 33.20 12.57 8.66
#